data_AF-T2IMB7-F1
#
_entry.id   AF-T2IMB7-F1
#
_cell.length_a   1.000
_cell.length_b   1.000
_cell.length_c   1.000
_cell.angle_alpha   90.00
_cell.angle_beta   90.00
_cell.angle_gamma   90.00
#
_symmetry.space_group_name_H-M   'P 1'
#
loop_
_entity.id
_entity.type
_entity.pdbx_description
1 polymer ?
#
loop_
_entity_poly.entity_id
_entity_poly.type
_entity_poly.pdbx_seq_one_letter_code
_entity_poly.pdbx_strand_id
1 'polypeptide(L)' 'MVRLIFLIVTTGNLLHKLTAPDGAAGDQFGFPVSLSDNTALIGGFGDDDQGLNSGSAYLLMSPQVISYKS' A
#
# COMPACT_ATOMS: atom_id res chain seq x y z
N MET A 1 0.49 -14.88 -5.00
CA MET A 1 1.19 -13.60 -5.22
C MET A 1 0.16 -12.57 -5.70
N VAL A 2 -0.41 -11.79 -4.79
CA VAL A 2 -1.37 -10.72 -5.16
C VAL A 2 -0.56 -9.45 -5.46
N ARG A 3 -0.86 -8.78 -6.58
CA ARG A 3 -0.17 -7.56 -7.03
C ARG A 3 -1.11 -6.37 -6.84
N LEU A 4 -0.71 -5.42 -6.01
CA LEU A 4 -1.41 -4.13 -5.92
C LEU A 4 -0.85 -3.19 -6.99
N ILE A 5 -1.72 -2.71 -7.89
CA ILE A 5 -1.37 -1.81 -9.00
C ILE A 5 -2.05 -0.47 -8.75
N PHE A 6 -1.26 0.57 -8.45
CA PHE A 6 -1.77 1.94 -8.46
C PHE A 6 -1.48 2.56 -9.83
N LEU A 7 -2.54 2.75 -10.64
CA LEU A 7 -2.47 3.49 -11.90
C LEU A 7 -2.68 4.97 -11.63
N ILE A 8 -1.64 5.79 -11.72
CA ILE A 8 -1.80 7.18 -12.15
C ILE A 8 -0.56 7.55 -12.96
N VAL A 9 -0.74 7.70 -14.28
CA VAL A 9 -0.12 8.68 -15.17
C VAL A 9 -0.72 8.43 -16.56
N THR A 10 -0.96 9.50 -17.31
CA THR A 10 -1.57 9.62 -18.65
C THR A 10 -1.03 8.68 -19.75
N THR A 11 -0.08 7.80 -19.44
CA THR A 11 0.57 6.87 -20.37
C THR A 11 0.38 5.38 -20.03
N GLY A 12 -0.35 5.04 -18.95
CA GLY A 12 -0.63 3.65 -18.55
C GLY A 12 0.59 2.89 -17.97
N ASN A 13 1.70 3.59 -17.71
CA ASN A 13 2.91 2.99 -17.15
C ASN A 13 2.77 2.71 -15.65
N LEU A 14 3.29 1.56 -15.21
CA LEU A 14 3.48 1.26 -13.79
C LEU A 14 4.64 2.10 -13.24
N LEU A 15 4.36 2.94 -12.25
CA LEU A 15 5.39 3.77 -11.61
C LEU A 15 6.00 3.09 -10.39
N HIS A 16 5.14 2.51 -9.53
CA HIS A 16 5.57 1.89 -8.29
C HIS A 16 4.80 0.60 -8.04
N LYS A 17 5.52 -0.43 -7.62
CA LYS A 17 4.96 -1.66 -7.07
C LYS A 17 5.16 -1.63 -5.57
N LEU A 18 4.09 -1.85 -4.83
CA LEU A 18 4.12 -1.93 -3.37
C LEU A 18 4.00 -3.38 -2.94
N THR A 19 4.81 -3.75 -1.95
CA THR A 19 4.81 -5.06 -1.31
C THR A 19 4.92 -4.83 0.19
N ALA A 20 4.16 -5.60 0.98
CA ALA A 20 4.40 -5.68 2.41
C ALA A 20 5.86 -6.09 2.68
N PRO A 21 6.59 -5.38 3.56
CA PRO A 21 7.97 -5.71 3.90
C PRO A 21 8.09 -7.03 4.70
N ASP A 22 7.03 -7.40 5.41
CA ASP A 22 6.83 -8.61 6.23
C ASP A 22 5.93 -9.65 5.56
N GLY A 23 5.38 -9.35 4.38
CA GLY A 23 4.31 -10.14 3.79
C GLY A 23 4.62 -11.62 3.59
N ALA A 24 3.84 -12.47 4.25
CA ALA A 24 3.80 -13.90 4.12
C ALA A 24 2.60 -14.38 3.28
N ALA A 25 2.59 -15.70 3.05
CA ALA A 25 1.54 -16.34 2.26
C ALA A 25 0.29 -16.53 3.11
N GLY A 26 -0.73 -15.72 2.88
CA GLY A 26 -1.98 -15.79 3.64
C GLY A 26 -2.41 -14.43 4.19
N ASP A 27 -1.49 -13.47 4.25
CA ASP A 27 -1.66 -12.16 4.90
C ASP A 27 -2.63 -11.23 4.19
N GLN A 28 -2.96 -11.55 2.93
CA GLN A 28 -3.94 -10.79 2.13
C GLN A 28 -3.53 -9.33 1.88
N PHE A 29 -2.23 -9.00 1.88
CA PHE A 29 -1.78 -7.63 1.62
C PHE A 29 -2.43 -7.05 0.36
N GLY A 30 -3.02 -5.86 0.49
CA GLY A 30 -3.75 -5.21 -0.59
C GLY A 30 -5.27 -5.33 -0.47
N PHE A 31 -5.79 -5.87 0.64
CA PHE A 31 -7.23 -5.93 0.90
C PHE A 31 -7.53 -5.78 2.40
N PRO A 32 -8.40 -4.82 2.81
CA PRO A 32 -8.98 -3.74 2.01
C PRO A 32 -7.95 -2.64 1.66
N VAL A 33 -8.32 -1.72 0.75
CA VAL A 33 -7.55 -0.49 0.47
C VAL A 33 -8.47 0.71 0.62
N SER A 34 -7.97 1.76 1.27
CA SER A 34 -8.59 3.07 1.33
C SER A 34 -7.60 4.14 0.86
N LEU A 35 -8.11 5.15 0.15
CA LEU A 35 -7.34 6.25 -0.40
C LEU A 35 -7.90 7.57 0.12
N SER A 36 -7.02 8.47 0.54
CA SER A 36 -7.36 9.87 0.84
C SER A 36 -6.17 10.74 0.48
N ASP A 37 -6.40 11.77 -0.33
CA ASP A 37 -5.37 12.72 -0.80
C ASP A 37 -4.12 12.01 -1.35
N ASN A 38 -2.98 12.17 -0.66
CA ASN A 38 -1.69 11.59 -1.01
C ASN A 38 -1.37 10.35 -0.17
N THR A 39 -2.38 9.75 0.44
CA THR A 39 -2.24 8.67 1.40
C THR A 39 -3.05 7.45 0.97
N ALA A 40 -2.43 6.28 1.08
CA ALA A 40 -3.10 4.99 0.96
C ALA A 40 -2.98 4.22 2.26
N LEU A 41 -4.10 3.73 2.77
CA LEU A 41 -4.15 2.74 3.85
C LEU A 41 -4.44 1.38 3.22
N ILE A 42 -3.56 0.42 3.47
CA ILE A 42 -3.59 -0.91 2.87
C ILE A 42 -3.69 -1.93 3.99
N GLY A 43 -4.67 -2.83 3.92
CA GLY A 43 -4.83 -3.93 4.87
C GLY A 43 -4.06 -5.18 4.45
N GLY A 44 -3.66 -5.94 5.46
CA GLY A 44 -3.29 -7.36 5.37
C GLY A 44 -4.06 -8.12 6.43
N PHE A 45 -5.35 -8.40 6.20
CA PHE A 45 -6.23 -8.93 7.25
C PHE A 45 -5.93 -10.37 7.68
N GLY A 46 -5.14 -11.11 6.90
CA GLY A 46 -4.77 -12.49 7.21
C GLY A 46 -3.44 -12.61 7.95
N ASP A 47 -2.79 -11.49 8.24
CA ASP A 47 -1.49 -11.47 8.93
C ASP A 47 -1.64 -12.09 10.33
N ASP A 48 -0.79 -13.06 10.63
CA ASP A 48 -0.79 -13.83 11.88
C ASP A 48 0.44 -13.61 12.76
N ASP A 49 1.29 -12.64 12.44
CA ASP A 49 2.52 -12.32 13.20
C ASP A 49 2.25 -12.01 14.68
N GLN A 50 1.05 -11.50 15.01
CA GLN A 50 0.63 -11.16 16.37
C GLN A 50 -0.56 -12.00 16.86
N GLY A 51 -0.83 -13.14 16.22
CA GLY A 51 -1.92 -14.05 16.53
C GLY A 51 -2.80 -14.34 15.32
N LEU A 52 -3.53 -15.46 15.37
CA LEU A 52 -4.28 -15.97 14.22
C LEU A 52 -5.18 -14.89 13.57
N ASN A 53 -4.87 -14.50 12.33
CA ASN A 53 -5.56 -13.45 11.56
C ASN A 53 -5.73 -12.14 12.35
N SER A 54 -4.72 -11.78 13.15
CA SER A 54 -4.68 -10.51 13.89
C SER A 54 -4.73 -9.28 12.97
N GLY A 55 -4.21 -9.44 11.76
CA GLY A 55 -4.22 -8.46 10.70
C GLY A 55 -3.19 -7.34 10.89
N SER A 56 -2.80 -6.74 9.77
CA SER A 56 -1.89 -5.60 9.72
C SER A 56 -2.44 -4.47 8.84
N ALA A 57 -1.93 -3.26 9.07
CA ALA A 57 -2.27 -2.07 8.29
C ALA A 57 -1.00 -1.29 7.91
N TYR A 58 -0.90 -0.94 6.64
CA TYR A 58 0.26 -0.27 6.04
C TYR A 58 -0.16 1.10 5.50
N LEU A 59 0.62 2.12 5.82
CA LEU A 59 0.37 3.49 5.39
C LEU A 59 1.40 3.91 4.35
N LEU A 60 0.94 4.28 3.17
CA LEU A 60 1.77 4.89 2.13
C LEU A 60 1.47 6.38 2.06
N MET A 61 2.51 7.21 2.06
CA MET A 61 2.39 8.64 1.77
C MET A 61 3.20 8.98 0.53
N SER A 62 2.56 9.61 -0.45
CA SER A 62 3.28 10.26 -1.55
C SER A 62 3.90 11.55 -1.02
N PRO A 63 5.22 11.77 -1.17
CA PRO A 63 5.86 13.00 -0.72
C PRO A 63 5.22 14.22 -1.39
N GLN A 64 4.88 15.24 -0.61
CA GLN A 64 4.58 16.56 -1.15
C GLN A 64 5.89 17.14 -1.69
N VAL A 65 5.93 17.52 -2.97
CA VAL A 65 7.03 18.35 -3.48
C VAL A 65 6.84 19.77 -2.95
N ILE A 66 7.41 20.05 -1.78
CA ILE A 66 7.41 21.42 -1.23
C ILE A 66 8.38 22.26 -2.08
N SER A 67 7.82 23.11 -2.95
CA SER A 67 8.59 24.07 -3.73
C SER A 67 8.68 25.38 -2.94
N TYR A 68 9.84 25.70 -2.39
CA TYR A 68 10.11 27.03 -1.86
C TYR A 68 10.33 27.97 -3.05
N LYS A 69 9.46 28.95 -3.28
CA LYS A 69 9.76 30.05 -4.22
C LYS A 69 10.82 30.95 -3.58
N SER A 70 11.89 31.24 -4.33
CA SER A 70 12.81 32.35 -4.05
C SER A 70 12.16 33.69 -4.36
#